data_AF-A0A182AL16-F1
#
_entry.id   AF-A0A182AL16-F1
#
_cell.length_a   1.000
_cell.length_b   1.000
_cell.length_c   1.000
_cell.angle_alpha   90.00
_cell.angle_beta   90.00
_cell.angle_gamma   90.00
#
_symmetry.space_group_name_H-M   'P 1'
#
loop_
_entity.id
_entity.type
_entity.pdbx_description
1 polymer ?
#
loop_
_entity_poly.entity_id
_entity_poly.type
_entity_poly.pdbx_seq_one_letter_code
_entity_poly.pdbx_strand_id
1 'polypeptide(L)'
;MPLFGSLGSISGDTLLVLGLYLALGGAYLVAVPLALYAWMVKRWTVMGKLERFGVYGLVFLFFPGLILFAPFINLRMAGQGAR
;
A
#
# COMPACT_ATOMS: atom_id res chain seq x y z
N MET A 1 -15.45 -31.35 4.90
CA MET A 1 -13.98 -31.53 5.02
C MET A 1 -13.45 -30.45 5.93
N PRO A 2 -12.69 -30.77 7.00
CA PRO A 2 -12.22 -29.73 7.91
C PRO A 2 -11.00 -29.05 7.28
N LEU A 3 -11.20 -27.83 6.78
CA LEU A 3 -10.14 -26.95 6.24
C LEU A 3 -9.05 -26.60 7.26
N PHE A 4 -9.30 -26.84 8.55
CA PHE A 4 -8.47 -26.36 9.65
C PHE A 4 -7.59 -27.45 10.31
N GLY A 5 -7.71 -28.72 9.90
CA GLY A 5 -6.98 -29.84 10.53
C GLY A 5 -5.54 -30.03 10.03
N SER A 6 -5.12 -29.36 8.95
CA SER A 6 -3.87 -29.66 8.23
C SER A 6 -2.73 -28.66 8.45
N LEU A 7 -2.90 -27.64 9.30
CA LEU A 7 -1.83 -26.64 9.53
C LEU A 7 -0.60 -27.26 10.20
N GLY A 8 -0.78 -28.29 11.02
CA GLY A 8 0.31 -29.03 11.67
C GLY A 8 1.10 -29.96 10.75
N SER A 9 0.60 -30.25 9.55
CA SER A 9 1.28 -31.10 8.55
C SER A 9 2.01 -30.30 7.46
N ILE A 10 2.01 -28.97 7.55
CA ILE A 10 2.70 -28.09 6.60
C ILE A 10 4.18 -28.06 6.95
N SER A 11 5.05 -28.33 5.98
CA SER A 11 6.49 -28.26 6.18
C SER A 11 6.94 -26.83 6.52
N GLY A 12 8.00 -26.70 7.32
CA GLY A 12 8.54 -25.39 7.73
C GLY A 12 8.90 -24.51 6.54
N ASP A 13 9.46 -25.08 5.48
CA ASP A 13 9.79 -24.36 4.25
C ASP A 13 8.54 -23.75 3.59
N THR A 14 7.44 -24.50 3.54
CA THR A 14 6.17 -23.98 3.01
C THR A 14 5.62 -22.86 3.90
N LEU A 15 5.74 -22.96 5.22
CA LEU A 15 5.34 -21.87 6.13
C LEU A 15 6.19 -20.61 5.92
N LEU A 16 7.50 -20.75 5.71
CA LEU A 16 8.39 -19.63 5.42
C LEU A 16 8.02 -18.94 4.09
N VAL A 17 7.77 -19.72 3.04
CA VAL A 17 7.36 -19.19 1.74
C VAL A 17 6.01 -18.47 1.83
N LEU A 18 5.03 -19.05 2.54
CA LEU A 18 3.74 -18.40 2.79
C LEU A 18 3.90 -17.09 3.56
N GLY A 19 4.71 -17.10 4.62
CA GLY A 19 5.02 -15.89 5.39
C GLY A 19 5.65 -14.80 4.53
N LEU A 20 6.58 -15.18 3.64
CA LEU A 20 7.21 -14.26 2.70
C LEU A 20 6.19 -13.67 1.72
N TYR A 21 5.33 -14.49 1.12
CA TYR A 21 4.30 -13.98 0.20
C TYR A 21 3.28 -13.08 0.90
N LEU A 22 2.92 -13.39 2.15
CA LEU A 22 2.07 -12.52 2.96
C LEU A 22 2.76 -11.19 3.28
N ALA A 23 4.04 -11.22 3.63
CA ALA A 23 4.80 -10.00 3.89
C ALA A 23 4.95 -9.15 2.62
N LEU A 24 5.31 -9.75 1.49
CA LEU A 24 5.43 -9.06 0.20
C LEU A 24 4.08 -8.54 -0.29
N GLY A 25 3.02 -9.35 -0.21
CA GLY A 25 1.67 -8.96 -0.56
C GLY A 25 1.14 -7.84 0.33
N GLY A 26 1.36 -7.92 1.64
CA GLY A 26 1.01 -6.87 2.60
C GLY A 26 1.79 -5.58 2.36
N ALA A 27 3.08 -5.68 2.05
CA ALA A 27 3.88 -4.50 1.68
C ALA A 27 3.35 -3.86 0.39
N TYR A 28 3.05 -4.67 -0.63
CA TYR A 28 2.59 -4.22 -1.95
C TYR A 28 1.18 -3.63 -1.92
N LEU A 29 0.24 -4.27 -1.22
CA LEU A 29 -1.16 -3.85 -1.20
C LEU A 29 -1.50 -2.87 -0.09
N VAL A 30 -0.72 -2.80 1.00
CA VAL A 30 -1.05 -2.01 2.19
C VAL A 30 0.05 -1.04 2.58
N ALA A 31 1.22 -1.52 2.98
CA ALA A 31 2.22 -0.67 3.62
C ALA A 31 2.76 0.43 2.68
N VAL A 32 3.19 0.05 1.47
CA VAL A 32 3.73 1.00 0.49
C VAL A 32 2.67 1.97 -0.03
N PRO A 33 1.44 1.53 -0.42
CA PRO A 33 0.36 2.43 -0.81
C PRO A 33 0.03 3.50 0.25
N LEU A 34 -0.10 3.11 1.52
CA LEU A 34 -0.39 4.04 2.61
C LEU A 34 0.76 5.03 2.85
N ALA A 35 2.00 4.55 2.79
CA ALA A 35 3.17 5.42 2.86
C ALA A 35 3.22 6.42 1.68
N LEU A 36 2.86 5.96 0.48
CA LEU A 36 2.82 6.81 -0.72
C LEU A 36 1.72 7.87 -0.62
N TYR A 37 0.52 7.51 -0.13
CA TYR A 37 -0.52 8.49 0.21
C TYR A 37 0.01 9.55 1.17
N ALA A 38 0.63 9.14 2.28
CA ALA A 38 1.19 10.05 3.27
C ALA A 38 2.29 10.97 2.70
N TRP A 39 3.13 10.45 1.80
CA TRP A 39 4.17 11.22 1.10
C TRP A 39 3.56 12.26 0.16
N MET A 40 2.65 11.82 -0.71
CA MET A 40 2.02 12.68 -1.71
C MET A 40 1.25 13.83 -1.04
N VAL A 41 0.48 13.57 0.01
CA VAL A 41 -0.24 14.61 0.76
C VAL A 41 0.68 15.74 1.22
N LYS A 42 1.86 15.41 1.74
CA LYS A 42 2.79 16.40 2.30
C LYS A 42 3.51 17.21 1.24
N ARG A 43 3.80 16.61 0.08
CA ARG A 43 4.77 17.17 -0.87
C ARG A 43 4.23 17.51 -2.24
N TRP A 44 3.00 17.11 -2.59
CA TRP A 44 2.47 17.18 -3.96
C TRP A 44 2.73 18.51 -4.69
N THR A 45 2.56 19.64 -3.99
CA THR A 45 2.71 21.00 -4.53
C THR A 45 4.16 21.49 -4.65
N VAL A 46 5.08 20.84 -3.94
CA VAL A 46 6.51 21.22 -3.88
C VAL A 46 7.44 20.20 -4.56
N MET A 47 6.90 19.10 -5.11
CA MET A 47 7.69 18.07 -5.78
C MET A 47 8.43 18.61 -7.01
N GLY A 48 9.72 18.31 -7.10
CA GLY A 48 10.53 18.57 -8.30
C GLY A 48 10.20 17.62 -9.46
N LYS A 49 10.76 17.88 -10.65
CA LYS A 49 10.47 17.09 -11.87
C LYS A 49 10.86 15.61 -11.73
N LEU A 50 12.03 15.31 -11.17
CA LEU A 50 12.51 13.94 -10.96
C LEU A 50 11.68 13.21 -9.90
N GLU A 51 11.38 13.88 -8.78
CA GLU A 51 10.55 13.33 -7.71
C GLU A 51 9.15 12.99 -8.24
N ARG A 52 8.53 13.92 -8.98
CA ARG A 52 7.21 13.70 -9.56
C ARG A 52 7.20 12.55 -10.57
N PHE A 53 8.24 12.43 -11.41
CA PHE A 53 8.37 11.29 -12.31
C PHE A 53 8.45 9.95 -11.56
N GLY A 54 9.29 9.88 -10.51
CA GLY A 54 9.39 8.69 -9.67
C GLY A 54 8.07 8.34 -8.97
N VAL A 55 7.38 9.34 -8.42
CA VAL A 55 6.08 9.15 -7.76
C VAL A 55 5.03 8.63 -8.73
N TYR A 56 4.97 9.12 -9.97
CA TYR A 56 4.06 8.56 -10.98
C TYR A 56 4.35 7.09 -11.30
N GLY A 57 5.63 6.72 -11.41
CA GLY A 57 6.04 5.32 -11.56
C GLY A 57 5.59 4.45 -10.38
N LEU A 58 5.76 4.95 -9.15
CA LEU A 58 5.32 4.26 -7.94
C LEU A 58 3.80 4.13 -7.84
N VAL A 59 3.05 5.18 -8.18
CA VAL A 59 1.59 5.13 -8.24
C VAL A 59 1.12 4.06 -9.21
N PHE A 60 1.75 3.95 -10.38
CA PHE A 60 1.41 2.91 -11.36
C PHE A 60 1.76 1.51 -10.85
N LEU A 61 2.96 1.32 -10.29
CA LEU A 61 3.42 0.04 -9.76
C LEU A 61 2.53 -0.48 -8.61
N PHE A 62 2.11 0.42 -7.71
CA PHE A 62 1.31 0.10 -6.52
C PHE A 62 -0.17 0.49 -6.67
N PHE A 63 -0.65 0.73 -7.91
CA PHE A 63 -2.03 1.12 -8.19
C PHE A 63 -3.07 0.17 -7.57
N PRO A 64 -2.91 -1.17 -7.62
CA PRO A 64 -3.87 -2.09 -7.00
C PRO A 64 -4.01 -1.89 -5.50
N GLY A 65 -2.93 -1.52 -4.79
CA GLY A 65 -3.00 -1.21 -3.37
C GLY A 65 -3.63 0.15 -3.10
N LEU A 66 -3.30 1.16 -3.89
CA LEU A 66 -3.87 2.51 -3.75
C LEU A 66 -5.40 2.50 -3.90
N ILE A 67 -5.93 1.79 -4.91
CA ILE A 67 -7.38 1.78 -5.17
C ILE A 67 -8.19 1.12 -4.04
N LEU A 68 -7.60 0.18 -3.28
CA LEU A 68 -8.25 -0.43 -2.10
C LEU A 68 -8.54 0.62 -1.01
N PHE A 69 -7.67 1.62 -0.86
CA PHE A 69 -7.81 2.64 0.18
C PHE A 69 -8.47 3.94 -0.31
N ALA A 70 -8.56 4.14 -1.63
CA ALA A 70 -9.17 5.31 -2.25
C ALA A 70 -10.56 5.71 -1.68
N PRO A 71 -11.51 4.79 -1.39
CA PRO A 71 -12.82 5.19 -0.86
C PRO A 71 -12.78 5.63 0.61
N PHE A 72 -11.72 5.31 1.35
CA PHE A 72 -11.63 5.57 2.79
C PHE A 72 -10.80 6.81 3.15
N ILE A 73 -9.98 7.30 2.21
CA ILE A 73 -9.06 8.41 2.45
C ILE A 73 -9.61 9.69 1.81
N ASN A 74 -9.89 10.70 2.63
CA ASN A 74 -10.28 12.04 2.17
C ASN A 74 -9.08 13.01 2.26
N LEU A 75 -8.56 13.45 1.12
CA LEU A 75 -7.39 14.35 1.03
C LEU A 75 -7.75 15.80 0.71
N ARG A 76 -9.01 16.18 0.88
CA ARG A 76 -9.44 17.57 0.68
C ARG A 76 -8.73 18.48 1.68
N MET A 77 -8.39 19.69 1.24
CA MET A 77 -7.79 20.70 2.11
C MET A 77 -8.78 21.04 3.23
N ALA A 78 -8.41 20.74 4.47
CA ALA A 78 -9.19 21.12 5.65
C ALA A 78 -8.97 22.63 5.93
N GLY A 79 -10.05 23.38 6.14
CA GLY A 79 -9.98 24.75 6.68
C GLY A 79 -9.78 25.90 5.68
N GLN A 80 -9.86 25.68 4.36
CA GLN A 80 -9.80 26.77 3.38
C GLN A 80 -11.15 27.46 3.09
N GLY A 81 -12.24 27.08 3.77
CA GLY A 81 -13.59 27.62 3.56
C GLY A 81 -14.08 28.63 4.62
N ALA A 82 -13.25 29.01 5.59
CA ALA A 82 -13.62 29.95 6.65
C ALA A 82 -12.61 31.11 6.70
N ARG A 83 -12.62 31.94 5.67
CA ARG A 83 -12.13 33.32 5.68
C ARG A 83 -13.03 34.16 4.79
#